data_AF-A0A2V8EF76-F1
#
_entry.id   AF-A0A2V8EF76-F1
#
_cell.length_a   1.000
_cell.length_b   1.000
_cell.length_c   1.000
_cell.angle_alpha   90.00
_cell.angle_beta   90.00
_cell.angle_gamma   90.00
#
_symmetry.space_group_name_H-M   'P 1'
#
loop_
_entity.id
_entity.type
_entity.pdbx_description
1 polymer ?
#
loop_
_entity_poly.entity_id
_entity_poly.type
_entity_poly.pdbx_seq_one_letter_code
_entity_poly.pdbx_strand_id
1 'polypeptide(L)' 'MFRLIATMRRGSATNLATAMARYATVEAARAGTTTLLRDDRIVRVMIVRNEIPPAFVEWLER' A
#
# COMPACT_ATOMS: atom_id res chain seq x y z
N MET A 1 11.50 -0.02 7.55
CA MET A 1 10.71 0.92 6.73
C MET A 1 9.88 0.13 5.73
N PHE A 2 8.65 0.56 5.47
CA PHE A 2 7.64 -0.14 4.68
C PHE A 2 7.11 0.77 3.57
N ARG A 3 6.54 0.16 2.53
CA ARG A 3 5.85 0.85 1.44
C ARG A 3 4.58 0.09 1.09
N LEU A 4 3.65 0.79 0.46
CA LEU A 4 2.38 0.23 -0.01
C LEU A 4 2.45 0.02 -1.52
N ILE A 5 1.91 -1.10 -1.99
CA ILE A 5 1.70 -1.37 -3.42
C ILE A 5 0.21 -1.63 -3.60
N ALA A 6 -0.49 -0.62 -4.13
CA ALA A 6 -1.92 -0.74 -4.39
C ALA A 6 -2.17 -1.45 -5.73
N THR A 7 -3.11 -2.37 -5.73
CA THR A 7 -3.66 -2.99 -6.94
C THR A 7 -4.99 -2.32 -7.27
N MET A 8 -5.10 -1.74 -8.45
CA MET A 8 -6.32 -1.08 -8.93
C MET A 8 -7.04 -1.94 -9.96
N ARG A 9 -8.37 -1.84 -10.01
CA ARG A 9 -9.19 -2.50 -11.04
C ARG A 9 -8.93 -1.91 -12.43
N ARG A 10 -8.71 -0.59 -12.52
CA ARG A 10 -8.28 0.14 -13.72
C ARG A 10 -7.45 1.36 -13.32
N GLY A 11 -6.46 1.71 -14.13
CA GLY A 11 -5.60 2.90 -13.94
C GLY A 11 -4.35 2.63 -13.10
N SER A 12 -3.69 3.72 -12.68
CA SER A 12 -2.46 3.66 -11.87
C SER A 12 -2.63 4.35 -10.52
N ALA A 13 -2.04 3.75 -9.49
CA ALA A 13 -2.00 4.30 -8.13
C ALA A 13 -0.89 5.34 -7.94
N THR A 14 -0.11 5.67 -8.98
CA THR A 14 1.02 6.63 -8.91
C THR A 14 0.59 8.01 -8.40
N ASN A 15 -0.67 8.42 -8.63
CA ASN A 15 -1.20 9.70 -8.19
C ASN A 15 -1.72 9.69 -6.74
N LEU A 16 -1.64 8.56 -6.03
CA LEU A 16 -2.07 8.44 -4.64
C LEU A 16 -0.88 8.70 -3.73
N ALA A 17 -0.87 9.84 -3.03
CA ALA A 17 0.20 10.22 -2.10
C ALA A 17 0.50 9.10 -1.07
N THR A 18 -0.53 8.41 -0.59
CA THR A 18 -0.43 7.29 0.35
C THR A 18 0.30 6.07 -0.23
N ALA A 19 0.25 5.85 -1.55
CA ALA A 19 0.99 4.80 -2.25
C ALA A 19 2.48 5.16 -2.48
N MET A 20 2.80 6.46 -2.48
CA MET A 20 4.18 6.97 -2.58
C MET A 20 4.87 7.12 -1.21
N ALA A 21 4.10 7.08 -0.12
CA ALA A 21 4.59 7.26 1.24
C ALA A 21 5.49 6.11 1.74
N ARG A 22 6.41 6.44 2.63
CA ARG A 22 7.28 5.50 3.35
C ARG A 22 6.88 5.48 4.82
N TYR A 23 6.70 4.28 5.36
CA TYR A 23 6.20 4.09 6.72
C TYR A 23 7.31 3.52 7.61
N ALA A 24 7.50 4.08 8.80
CA ALA A 24 8.53 3.61 9.72
C ALA A 24 8.18 2.21 10.27
N THR A 25 6.91 1.97 10.58
CA THR A 25 6.39 0.73 11.17
C THR A 25 5.30 0.08 10.31
N VAL A 26 4.99 -1.19 10.59
CA VAL A 26 3.93 -1.94 9.88
C VAL A 26 2.54 -1.41 10.26
N GLU A 27 2.35 -0.97 11.50
CA GLU A 27 1.10 -0.39 12.00
C GLU A 27 0.76 0.91 11.27
N ALA A 28 1.76 1.77 11.06
CA ALA A 28 1.60 2.99 10.26
C ALA A 28 1.26 2.66 8.80
N ALA A 29 1.88 1.62 8.23
CA ALA A 29 1.56 1.15 6.88
C ALA A 29 0.12 0.62 6.80
N ARG A 30 -0.36 -0.11 7.82
CA ARG A 30 -1.73 -0.61 7.92
C ARG A 30 -2.75 0.53 7.98
N ALA A 31 -2.49 1.58 8.76
CA ALA A 31 -3.33 2.78 8.75
C ALA A 31 -3.38 3.46 7.37
N GLY A 32 -2.25 3.49 6.66
CA GLY A 32 -2.18 3.96 5.28
C GLY A 32 -3.02 3.12 4.31
N THR A 33 -3.02 1.79 4.47
CA THR A 33 -3.85 0.90 3.65
C THR A 33 -5.35 1.17 3.83
N THR A 34 -5.82 1.46 5.05
CA THR A 34 -7.23 1.84 5.28
C THR A 34 -7.62 3.09 4.50
N THR A 35 -6.71 4.05 4.36
CA THR A 35 -6.95 5.26 3.56
C THR A 35 -7.03 4.94 2.07
N LEU A 36 -6.15 4.07 1.56
CA LEU A 36 -6.17 3.63 0.16
C LEU A 36 -7.44 2.84 -0.20
N LEU A 37 -7.89 1.94 0.68
CA LEU A 37 -9.07 1.11 0.45
C LEU A 37 -10.41 1.88 0.47
N ARG A 38 -10.39 3.17 0.85
CA ARG A 38 -11.55 4.07 0.66
C ARG A 38 -11.75 4.47 -0.80
N ASP A 39 -10.73 4.37 -1.64
CA ASP A 39 -10.87 4.57 -3.08
C ASP A 39 -11.42 3.29 -3.71
N ASP A 40 -12.66 3.34 -4.22
CA ASP A 40 -13.36 2.17 -4.79
C ASP A 40 -12.65 1.55 -6.01
N ARG A 41 -11.64 2.24 -6.57
CA ARG A 41 -10.82 1.71 -7.66
C ARG A 41 -9.73 0.76 -7.15
N ILE A 42 -9.38 0.83 -5.87
CA ILE A 42 -8.37 -0.01 -5.22
C ILE A 42 -9.03 -1.32 -4.79
N VAL A 43 -8.49 -2.44 -5.28
CA VAL A 43 -9.02 -3.79 -5.00
C VAL A 43 -8.32 -4.40 -3.79
N ARG A 44 -7.01 -4.18 -3.68
CA ARG A 44 -6.17 -4.69 -2.60
C ARG A 44 -4.90 -3.87 -2.46
N VAL A 45 -4.27 -3.91 -1.30
CA VAL A 45 -3.01 -3.25 -1.01
C VAL A 45 -2.03 -4.23 -0.39
N MET A 46 -0.82 -4.30 -0.96
CA MET A 46 0.29 -5.06 -0.40
C MET A 46 1.16 -4.16 0.46
N ILE A 47 1.50 -4.62 1.66
CA ILE A 47 2.56 -4.03 2.47
C ILE A 47 3.84 -4.80 2.20
N VAL A 48 4.92 -4.09 1.88
CA VAL A 48 6.26 -4.68 1.71
C VAL A 48 7.30 -3.92 2.51
N ARG A 49 8.36 -4.62 2.93
CA ARG A 49 9.57 -3.99 3.45
C ARG A 49 10.29 -3.25 2.33
N ASN A 50 10.80 -2.06 2.65
CA ASN A 50 11.53 -1.22 1.72
C ASN A 50 13.01 -1.65 1.62
N GLU A 51 13.22 -2.90 1.20
CA GLU A 51 14.54 -3.48 0.90
C GLU A 51 14.60 -3.89 -0.59
N ILE A 52 15.77 -4.29 -1.09
CA ILE A 52 15.97 -4.70 -2.48
C ILE A 52 16.49 -6.15 -2.49
N PRO A 53 15.71 -7.14 -2.95
CA PRO A 53 14.33 -7.00 -3.46
C PRO A 53 13.32 -6.72 -2.33
N PRO A 54 12.15 -6.10 -2.61
CA PRO A 54 11.15 -5.85 -1.57
C PRO A 54 10.63 -7.16 -0.98
N ALA A 55 10.69 -7.31 0.35
CA ALA A 55 10.09 -8.47 0.99
C ALA A 55 8.62 -8.24 1.32
N PHE A 56 7.81 -9.22 0.97
CA PHE A 56 6.40 -9.27 1.31
C PHE A 56 6.18 -9.28 2.84
N VAL A 57 5.16 -8.57 3.30
CA VAL A 57 4.73 -8.56 4.70
C VAL A 57 3.30 -9.07 4.83
N GLU A 58 2.34 -8.36 4.24
CA GLU A 58 0.92 -8.73 4.29
C GLU A 58 0.11 -8.17 3.12
N TRP A 59 -1.06 -8.76 2.88
CA TRP A 59 -2.09 -8.27 1.98
C TRP A 59 -3.27 -7.74 2.78
N LEU A 60 -3.83 -6.62 2.33
CA LEU A 60 -5.13 -6.13 2.78
C LEU A 60 -6.07 -6.00 1.60
N GLU A 61 -7.26 -6.54 1.76
CA GLU A 61 -8.34 -6.51 0.79
C GLU A 61 -9.56 -5.83 1.44
N ARG A 62 -10.54 -5.47 0.62
CA ARG A 62 -11.82 -4.92 1.09
C ARG A 62 -12.86 -6.01 1.25
#